data_AF-A0AA88CU70-F1
#
_entry.id   AF-A0AA88CU70-F1
#
_cell.length_a   1.000
_cell.length_b   1.000
_cell.length_c   1.000
_cell.angle_alpha   90.00
_cell.angle_beta   90.00
_cell.angle_gamma   90.00
#
_symmetry.space_group_name_H-M   'P 1'
#
loop_
_entity.id
_entity.type
_entity.pdbx_description
1 polymer ?
#
loop_
_entity_poly.entity_id
_entity_poly.type
_entity_poly.pdbx_seq_one_letter_code
_entity_poly.pdbx_strand_id
1 'polypeptide(L)'
;MTNAPFMLNVDCDMFANNPKIVLHAMCYFLGLKPQDCAFVQFPQDFYNQLKDDPFGTQLIVGRGMAGIQGPLNTKTGCFLRQKLIYGFSLDNANVQDDDEKVLKESFRNSIEFINTVAKILKDDNISPQDLSNAADQVSYNVARCRYEHGIVWGTKI
;
A
#
# COMPACT_ATOMS: atom_id res chain seq x y z
N MET A 1 3.98 13.54 -9.63
CA MET A 1 3.81 12.39 -8.70
C MET A 1 2.79 12.72 -7.62
N THR A 2 2.12 11.74 -7.02
CA THR A 2 1.05 11.94 -6.01
C THR A 2 1.36 11.19 -4.72
N ASN A 3 0.92 11.73 -3.58
CA ASN A 3 1.08 11.12 -2.25
C ASN A 3 -0.27 10.55 -1.75
N ALA A 4 -0.78 9.52 -2.44
CA ALA A 4 -2.13 8.98 -2.22
C ALA A 4 -2.16 7.93 -1.10
N PRO A 5 -3.07 8.02 -0.12
CA PRO A 5 -3.04 7.19 1.11
C PRO A 5 -3.30 5.70 0.87
N PHE A 6 -3.79 5.34 -0.33
CA PHE A 6 -4.03 3.98 -0.76
C PHE A 6 -3.27 3.69 -2.06
N MET A 7 -2.69 2.50 -2.16
CA MET A 7 -1.97 2.02 -3.34
C MET A 7 -2.62 0.74 -3.86
N LEU A 8 -2.67 0.60 -5.18
CA LEU A 8 -3.14 -0.61 -5.85
C LEU A 8 -1.95 -1.29 -6.53
N ASN A 9 -1.65 -2.54 -6.17
CA ASN A 9 -0.64 -3.34 -6.85
C ASN A 9 -1.29 -4.24 -7.92
N VAL A 10 -0.81 -4.14 -9.16
CA VAL A 10 -1.32 -4.88 -10.33
C VAL A 10 -0.15 -5.25 -11.23
N ASP A 11 -0.07 -6.54 -11.57
CA ASP A 11 0.92 -7.07 -12.50
C ASP A 11 0.56 -6.73 -13.96
N CYS A 12 1.55 -6.76 -14.86
CA CYS A 12 1.37 -6.34 -16.25
C CYS A 12 0.48 -7.26 -17.10
N ASP A 13 0.19 -8.47 -16.63
CA ASP A 13 -0.69 -9.46 -17.24
C ASP A 13 -2.11 -9.45 -16.65
N MET A 14 -2.39 -8.53 -15.72
CA MET A 14 -3.66 -8.37 -15.05
C MET A 14 -4.36 -7.07 -15.43
N PHE A 15 -5.70 -7.08 -15.44
CA PHE A 15 -6.50 -5.89 -15.69
C PHE A 15 -7.75 -5.85 -14.80
N ALA A 16 -8.27 -4.65 -14.57
CA ALA A 16 -9.51 -4.47 -13.81
C ALA A 16 -10.72 -4.88 -14.66
N ASN A 17 -11.32 -6.02 -14.34
CA ASN A 17 -12.54 -6.52 -15.00
C ASN A 17 -13.83 -5.84 -14.48
N ASN A 18 -13.79 -5.23 -13.31
CA ASN A 18 -14.91 -4.50 -12.70
C ASN A 18 -14.55 -3.02 -12.53
N PRO A 19 -15.24 -2.08 -13.19
CA PRO A 19 -14.95 -0.64 -13.06
C PRO A 19 -15.24 -0.09 -11.66
N LYS A 20 -15.97 -0.83 -10.82
CA LYS A 20 -16.29 -0.45 -9.43
C LYS A 20 -15.29 -0.98 -8.40
N ILE A 21 -14.18 -1.60 -8.83
CA ILE A 21 -13.20 -2.23 -7.92
C ILE A 21 -12.67 -1.25 -6.87
N VAL A 22 -12.40 0.00 -7.26
CA VAL A 22 -11.93 1.05 -6.36
C VAL A 22 -13.01 1.41 -5.34
N LEU A 23 -14.27 1.55 -5.78
CA LEU A 23 -15.38 1.83 -4.88
C LEU A 23 -15.56 0.71 -3.86
N HIS A 24 -15.47 -0.55 -4.29
CA HIS A 24 -15.55 -1.70 -3.41
C HIS A 24 -14.41 -1.71 -2.38
N ALA A 25 -13.17 -1.41 -2.78
CA ALA A 25 -12.06 -1.29 -1.86
C ALA A 25 -12.29 -0.17 -0.82
N MET A 26 -12.78 0.99 -1.26
CA MET A 26 -13.09 2.11 -0.37
C MET A 26 -14.20 1.78 0.64
N CYS A 27 -15.20 0.98 0.25
CA CYS A 27 -16.22 0.51 1.21
C CYS A 27 -15.61 -0.24 2.39
N TYR A 28 -14.57 -1.04 2.17
CA TYR A 28 -13.86 -1.72 3.26
C TYR A 28 -13.00 -0.75 4.07
N PHE A 29 -12.19 0.08 3.41
CA PHE A 29 -11.27 0.97 4.12
C PHE A 29 -11.96 2.07 4.92
N LEU A 30 -13.10 2.56 4.45
CA LEU A 30 -13.87 3.63 5.09
C LEU A 30 -14.99 3.08 5.99
N GLY A 31 -15.45 1.85 5.74
CA GLY A 31 -16.51 1.21 6.52
C GLY A 31 -16.02 0.45 7.76
N LEU A 32 -14.77 -0.04 7.74
CA LEU A 32 -14.13 -0.71 8.88
C LEU A 32 -13.25 0.24 9.67
N LYS A 33 -12.94 -0.10 10.93
CA LYS A 33 -11.93 0.65 11.68
C LYS A 33 -10.57 0.48 11.00
N PRO A 34 -9.70 1.50 10.99
CA PRO A 34 -8.38 1.41 10.35
C PRO A 34 -7.61 0.16 10.78
N GLN A 35 -7.55 -0.14 12.09
CA GLN A 35 -6.85 -1.31 12.61
C GLN A 35 -7.39 -2.67 12.15
N ASP A 36 -8.64 -2.73 11.67
CA ASP A 36 -9.29 -3.97 11.27
C ASP A 36 -9.06 -4.29 9.79
N CYS A 37 -8.52 -3.35 9.01
CA CYS A 37 -8.34 -3.50 7.57
C CYS A 37 -7.02 -2.91 7.08
N ALA A 38 -6.01 -3.77 6.98
CA ALA A 38 -4.70 -3.43 6.44
C ALA A 38 -4.69 -3.28 4.91
N PHE A 39 -5.37 -4.22 4.23
CA PHE A 39 -5.45 -4.29 2.77
C PHE A 39 -6.75 -4.96 2.34
N VAL A 40 -7.10 -4.77 1.06
CA VAL A 40 -8.25 -5.41 0.42
C VAL A 40 -7.73 -6.21 -0.76
N GLN A 41 -7.77 -7.54 -0.64
CA GLN A 41 -7.37 -8.47 -1.71
C GLN A 41 -8.59 -8.85 -2.54
N PHE A 42 -8.52 -8.62 -3.85
CA PHE A 42 -9.51 -9.14 -4.79
C PHE A 42 -9.11 -10.51 -5.34
N PRO A 43 -10.07 -11.39 -5.64
CA PRO A 43 -9.80 -12.65 -6.32
C PRO A 43 -9.12 -12.41 -7.68
N GLN A 44 -8.16 -13.28 -8.01
CA GLN A 44 -7.51 -13.27 -9.31
C GLN A 44 -8.21 -14.27 -10.23
N ASP A 45 -8.75 -13.77 -11.34
CA ASP A 45 -9.40 -14.59 -12.37
C ASP A 45 -8.56 -14.58 -13.64
N PHE A 46 -7.97 -15.73 -13.97
CA PHE A 46 -7.20 -15.91 -15.21
C PHE A 46 -8.13 -16.10 -16.41
N TYR A 47 -7.75 -15.59 -17.59
CA TYR A 47 -8.47 -15.83 -18.84
C TYR A 47 -8.10 -17.21 -19.43
N ASN A 48 -8.97 -17.75 -20.30
CA ASN A 48 -8.74 -19.02 -21.02
C ASN A 48 -8.46 -20.24 -20.13
N GLN A 49 -9.19 -20.37 -19.02
CA GLN A 49 -9.05 -21.51 -18.13
C GLN A 49 -9.62 -22.80 -18.75
N LEU A 50 -8.95 -23.92 -18.50
CA LEU A 50 -9.43 -25.25 -18.84
C LEU A 50 -10.62 -25.62 -17.93
N LYS A 51 -11.66 -26.22 -18.49
CA LYS A 51 -12.89 -26.56 -17.76
C LYS A 51 -12.66 -27.56 -16.63
N ASP A 52 -11.68 -28.44 -16.82
CA ASP A 52 -11.26 -29.49 -15.89
C ASP A 52 -10.15 -29.05 -14.93
N ASP A 53 -9.60 -27.83 -15.10
CA ASP A 53 -8.50 -27.22 -14.32
C ASP A 53 -7.53 -28.26 -13.70
N PRO A 54 -6.90 -29.12 -14.52
CA PRO A 54 -6.09 -30.22 -14.00
C PRO A 54 -4.85 -29.72 -13.25
N PHE A 55 -4.49 -28.45 -13.42
CA PHE A 55 -3.36 -27.79 -12.79
C PHE A 55 -3.74 -27.04 -11.50
N GLY A 56 -5.02 -26.98 -11.14
CA GLY A 56 -5.48 -26.32 -9.91
C GLY A 56 -5.15 -24.83 -9.87
N THR A 57 -5.30 -24.17 -11.02
CA THR A 57 -4.96 -22.75 -11.21
C THR A 57 -5.90 -21.84 -10.41
N GLN A 58 -7.12 -22.31 -10.09
CA GLN A 58 -8.07 -21.55 -9.30
C GLN A 58 -7.82 -21.65 -7.79
N LEU A 59 -7.48 -20.52 -7.17
CA LEU A 59 -7.25 -20.42 -5.74
C LEU A 59 -8.56 -20.11 -4.97
N ILE A 60 -9.45 -21.09 -4.87
CA ILE A 60 -10.79 -20.95 -4.24
C ILE A 60 -10.70 -20.76 -2.71
N VAL A 61 -9.58 -21.14 -2.09
CA VAL A 61 -9.37 -21.17 -0.63
C VAL A 61 -9.48 -19.79 0.03
N GLY A 62 -9.24 -18.70 -0.72
CA GLY A 62 -9.25 -17.34 -0.17
C GLY A 62 -10.55 -16.94 0.56
N ARG A 63 -11.70 -17.51 0.15
CA ARG A 63 -13.00 -17.22 0.79
C ARG A 63 -13.12 -17.79 2.21
N GLY A 64 -12.50 -18.93 2.50
CA GLY A 64 -12.56 -19.55 3.82
C GLY A 64 -11.71 -18.81 4.85
N MET A 65 -10.54 -18.30 4.45
CA MET A 65 -9.62 -17.58 5.34
C MET A 65 -10.14 -16.20 5.74
N ALA A 66 -11.04 -15.62 4.94
CA ALA A 66 -11.64 -14.33 5.22
C ALA A 66 -12.35 -14.25 6.58
N GLY A 67 -12.85 -15.39 7.11
CA GLY A 67 -13.55 -15.44 8.39
C GLY A 67 -12.65 -15.54 9.63
N ILE A 68 -11.33 -15.71 9.47
CA ILE A 68 -10.39 -15.87 10.60
C ILE A 68 -9.54 -14.61 10.75
N GLN A 69 -8.63 -14.37 9.80
CA GLN A 69 -7.70 -13.25 9.81
C GLN A 69 -7.64 -12.50 8.46
N GLY A 70 -8.52 -12.85 7.54
CA GLY A 70 -8.51 -12.30 6.19
C GLY A 70 -7.76 -13.17 5.18
N PRO A 71 -7.87 -12.83 3.89
CA PRO A 71 -7.12 -13.51 2.83
C PRO A 71 -5.62 -13.19 2.90
N LEU A 72 -4.80 -14.07 2.34
CA LEU A 72 -3.37 -13.81 2.14
C LEU A 72 -3.19 -12.73 1.06
N ASN A 73 -2.17 -11.89 1.22
CA ASN A 73 -1.76 -10.98 0.16
C ASN A 73 -1.11 -11.78 -0.99
N THR A 74 -1.78 -11.81 -2.14
CA THR A 74 -1.36 -12.56 -3.33
C THR A 74 -0.64 -11.67 -4.35
N LYS A 75 -0.14 -10.52 -3.88
CA LYS A 75 0.58 -9.49 -4.63
C LYS A 75 -0.33 -8.67 -5.56
N THR A 76 -0.91 -9.27 -6.59
CA THR A 76 -1.73 -8.53 -7.58
C THR A 76 -3.20 -8.42 -7.17
N GLY A 77 -3.87 -7.36 -7.63
CA GLY A 77 -5.26 -7.08 -7.29
C GLY A 77 -5.47 -6.69 -5.81
N CYS A 78 -4.43 -6.15 -5.17
CA CYS A 78 -4.43 -5.82 -3.75
C CYS A 78 -4.37 -4.30 -3.55
N PHE A 79 -5.35 -3.75 -2.84
CA PHE A 79 -5.28 -2.38 -2.35
C PHE A 79 -4.66 -2.35 -0.96
N LEU A 80 -3.69 -1.48 -0.73
CA LEU A 80 -2.92 -1.38 0.50
C LEU A 80 -3.01 0.03 1.07
N ARG A 81 -3.03 0.17 2.39
CA ARG A 81 -2.80 1.47 3.06
C ARG A 81 -1.33 1.82 3.00
N GLN A 82 -1.00 2.99 2.47
CA GLN A 82 0.39 3.44 2.33
C GLN A 82 1.10 3.56 3.69
N LYS A 83 0.37 3.96 4.75
CA LYS A 83 0.87 4.04 6.14
C LYS A 83 1.50 2.72 6.62
N LEU A 84 0.90 1.58 6.27
CA LEU A 84 1.40 0.25 6.64
C LEU A 84 2.66 -0.14 5.88
N ILE A 85 2.78 0.25 4.61
CA ILE A 85 3.99 0.01 3.79
C ILE A 85 5.20 0.70 4.42
N TYR A 86 4.98 1.78 5.17
CA TYR A 86 6.04 2.51 5.87
C TYR A 86 6.30 1.98 7.28
N GLY A 87 5.69 0.87 7.68
CA GLY A 87 5.91 0.23 8.98
C GLY A 87 5.16 0.87 10.15
N PHE A 88 4.23 1.80 9.90
CA PHE A 88 3.45 2.45 10.97
C PHE A 88 2.19 1.66 11.30
N SER A 89 1.89 1.54 12.60
CA SER A 89 0.63 0.96 13.05
C SER A 89 -0.57 1.84 12.67
N LEU A 90 -1.73 1.21 12.51
CA LEU A 90 -3.01 1.89 12.31
C LEU A 90 -3.69 2.26 13.64
N ASP A 91 -3.04 1.99 14.77
CA ASP A 91 -3.50 2.41 16.08
C ASP A 91 -3.31 3.92 16.27
N ASN A 92 -4.38 4.61 16.65
CA ASN A 92 -4.44 6.07 16.83
C ASN A 92 -3.66 6.60 18.06
N ALA A 93 -2.64 5.89 18.54
CA ALA A 93 -1.81 6.38 19.62
C ALA A 93 -0.74 7.31 19.02
N ASN A 94 -1.06 8.61 18.98
CA ASN A 94 -0.18 9.78 18.86
C ASN A 94 1.21 9.53 18.25
N VAL A 95 1.54 10.22 17.15
CA VAL A 95 2.92 10.28 16.63
C VAL A 95 3.87 10.63 17.78
N GLN A 96 4.62 9.64 18.27
CA GLN A 96 5.58 9.80 19.35
C GLN A 96 6.93 10.19 18.75
N ASP A 97 7.82 10.73 19.57
CA ASP A 97 9.22 11.07 19.20
C ASP A 97 9.95 9.88 18.50
N ASP A 98 9.52 8.65 18.79
CA ASP A 98 10.00 7.42 18.17
C ASP A 98 9.70 7.34 16.66
N ASP A 99 8.59 7.91 16.18
CA ASP A 99 8.21 7.85 14.76
C ASP A 99 9.14 8.70 13.89
N GLU A 100 9.61 9.85 14.37
CA GLU A 100 10.54 10.70 13.63
C GLU A 100 11.90 10.01 13.47
N LYS A 101 12.35 9.30 14.51
CA LYS A 101 13.55 8.48 14.46
C LYS A 101 13.40 7.32 13.47
N VAL A 102 12.27 6.61 13.50
CA VAL A 102 11.94 5.56 12.54
C VAL A 102 11.96 6.13 11.12
N LEU A 103 11.33 7.27 10.86
CA LEU A 103 11.33 7.91 9.52
C LEU A 103 12.74 8.19 9.01
N LYS A 104 13.63 8.70 9.87
CA LYS A 104 15.04 8.98 9.51
C LYS A 104 15.84 7.72 9.21
N GLU A 105 15.65 6.66 9.99
CA GLU A 105 16.28 5.34 9.73
C GLU A 105 15.73 4.66 8.47
N SER A 106 14.47 4.92 8.15
CA SER A 106 13.72 4.28 7.06
C SER A 106 13.92 4.93 5.71
N PHE A 107 14.08 6.25 5.68
CA PHE A 107 14.05 7.04 4.44
C PHE A 107 15.25 7.95 4.25
N ARG A 108 16.32 7.78 5.04
CA ARG A 108 17.49 8.65 5.02
C ARG A 108 17.11 10.10 5.35
N ASN A 109 18.06 11.03 5.46
CA ASN A 109 17.75 12.45 5.72
C ASN A 109 17.09 13.20 4.53
N SER A 110 16.24 12.52 3.74
CA SER A 110 15.41 13.15 2.71
C SER A 110 14.26 13.90 3.38
N ILE A 111 14.54 15.11 3.87
CA ILE A 111 13.60 15.94 4.65
C ILE A 111 12.26 16.10 3.92
N GLU A 112 12.30 16.35 2.62
CA GLU A 112 11.10 16.53 1.80
C GLU A 112 10.25 15.25 1.73
N PHE A 113 10.87 14.09 1.53
CA PHE A 113 10.16 12.81 1.50
C PHE A 113 9.59 12.45 2.88
N ILE A 114 10.38 12.61 3.95
CA ILE A 114 9.92 12.42 5.33
C ILE A 114 8.71 13.31 5.63
N ASN A 115 8.74 14.59 5.22
CA ASN A 115 7.63 15.50 5.39
C ASN A 115 6.37 15.03 4.63
N THR A 116 6.52 14.48 3.42
CA THR A 116 5.38 13.91 2.69
C THR A 116 4.81 12.67 3.37
N VAL A 117 5.65 11.79 3.91
CA VAL A 117 5.21 10.62 4.67
C VAL A 117 4.49 11.06 5.95
N ALA A 118 5.06 12.01 6.69
CA ALA A 118 4.46 12.54 7.92
C ALA A 118 3.06 13.14 7.69
N LYS A 119 2.79 13.76 6.53
CA LYS A 119 1.45 14.24 6.17
C LYS A 119 0.43 13.08 6.07
N ILE A 120 0.81 11.93 5.51
CA ILE A 120 -0.05 10.74 5.45
C ILE A 120 -0.31 10.19 6.84
N LEU A 121 0.71 10.18 7.71
CA LEU A 121 0.58 9.63 9.06
C LEU A 121 -0.42 10.37 9.93
N LYS A 122 -0.53 11.70 9.71
CA LYS A 122 -1.41 12.60 10.46
C LYS A 122 -2.86 12.60 9.98
N ASP A 123 -3.19 11.86 8.92
CA ASP A 123 -4.50 11.90 8.25
C ASP A 123 -4.97 13.34 7.91
N ASP A 124 -4.02 14.27 7.75
CA ASP A 124 -4.33 15.65 7.36
C ASP A 124 -4.96 15.63 5.97
N ASN A 125 -6.06 16.37 5.76
CA ASN A 125 -6.75 16.48 4.47
C ASN A 125 -5.75 16.74 3.34
N ILE A 126 -5.43 15.69 2.57
CA ILE A 126 -4.46 15.75 1.48
C ILE A 126 -5.11 16.52 0.34
N SER A 127 -4.86 17.83 0.29
CA SER A 127 -5.20 18.63 -0.89
C SER A 127 -4.47 18.04 -2.10
N PRO A 128 -5.16 17.76 -3.23
CA PRO A 128 -4.52 17.24 -4.44
C PRO A 128 -3.46 18.15 -5.08
N GLN A 129 -3.30 19.38 -4.59
CA GLN A 129 -2.64 20.46 -5.34
C GLN A 129 -1.14 20.69 -5.03
N ASP A 130 -0.53 19.97 -4.10
CA ASP A 130 0.68 20.50 -3.43
C ASP A 130 2.01 19.81 -3.75
N LEU A 131 2.22 19.37 -5.00
CA LEU A 131 3.50 18.81 -5.45
C LEU A 131 3.99 19.57 -6.69
N SER A 132 4.58 20.74 -6.44
CA SER A 132 5.28 21.59 -7.41
C SER A 132 6.56 20.92 -7.94
N ASN A 133 7.31 21.59 -8.83
CA ASN A 133 8.60 21.13 -9.41
C ASN A 133 9.60 20.48 -8.41
N ALA A 134 9.49 20.76 -7.11
CA ALA A 134 10.27 20.07 -6.06
C ALA A 134 10.00 18.55 -6.01
N ALA A 135 8.77 18.12 -6.35
CA ALA A 135 8.39 16.72 -6.41
C ALA A 135 9.29 15.93 -7.36
N ASP A 136 9.61 16.45 -8.54
CA ASP A 136 10.39 15.73 -9.54
C ASP A 136 11.84 15.51 -9.08
N GLN A 137 12.44 16.50 -8.41
CA GLN A 137 13.79 16.39 -7.87
C GLN A 137 13.87 15.40 -6.70
N VAL A 138 12.87 15.43 -5.80
CA VAL A 138 12.74 14.44 -4.72
C VAL A 138 12.59 13.05 -5.30
N SER A 139 11.69 12.89 -6.26
CA SER A 139 11.38 11.64 -6.94
C SER A 139 12.62 11.05 -7.61
N TYR A 140 13.37 11.89 -8.33
CA TYR A 140 14.64 11.51 -8.93
C TYR A 140 15.65 11.04 -7.88
N ASN A 141 15.74 11.72 -6.73
CA ASN A 141 16.67 11.37 -5.67
C ASN A 141 16.31 10.06 -4.95
N VAL A 142 15.03 9.83 -4.64
CA VAL A 142 14.56 8.60 -3.98
C VAL A 142 14.60 7.38 -4.90
N ALA A 143 14.51 7.59 -6.22
CA ALA A 143 14.60 6.51 -7.21
C ALA A 143 16.04 6.06 -7.53
N ARG A 144 17.07 6.62 -6.89
CA ARG A 144 18.47 6.26 -7.15
C ARG A 144 18.79 4.87 -6.59
N CYS A 145 19.59 4.10 -7.31
CA CYS A 145 20.05 2.76 -6.88
C CYS A 145 20.79 2.72 -5.53
N ARG A 146 21.35 3.85 -5.09
CA ARG A 146 22.06 3.97 -3.80
C ARG A 146 21.19 4.48 -2.67
N TYR A 147 19.93 4.85 -2.95
CA TYR A 147 19.04 5.43 -1.94
C TYR A 147 18.82 4.45 -0.79
N GLU A 148 18.56 3.19 -1.12
CA GLU A 148 18.33 2.09 -0.18
C GLU A 148 19.58 1.64 0.60
N HIS A 149 20.77 2.16 0.25
CA HIS A 149 21.99 1.78 0.92
C HIS A 149 22.09 2.41 2.32
N GLY A 150 22.11 1.55 3.35
CA GLY A 150 22.26 1.95 4.75
C GLY A 150 20.97 2.41 5.43
N ILE A 151 19.80 2.10 4.85
CA ILE A 151 18.48 2.30 5.46
C ILE A 151 17.78 0.94 5.65
N VAL A 152 16.68 0.92 6.41
CA VAL A 152 15.97 -0.33 6.75
C VAL A 152 14.87 -0.75 5.76
N TRP A 153 14.74 -0.03 4.63
CA TRP A 153 13.80 -0.34 3.55
C TRP A 153 13.99 -1.77 3.02
N GLY A 154 12.90 -2.54 2.91
CA GLY A 154 12.88 -3.93 2.45
C GLY A 154 13.38 -4.96 3.46
N THR A 155 13.97 -4.54 4.59
CA THR A 155 14.48 -5.46 5.63
C THR A 155 13.61 -5.50 6.88
N LYS A 156 13.11 -4.34 7.32
CA LYS A 156 12.14 -4.21 8.42
C LYS A 156 10.82 -3.59 7.99
N ILE A 157 10.85 -2.87 6.86
CA ILE A 157 9.75 -2.10 6.28
C ILE A 157 9.48 -2.67 4.89
#